data_AF-T0Z2J5-F1
#
_entry.id   AF-T0Z2J5-F1
#
_cell.length_a   1.000
_cell.length_b   1.000
_cell.length_c   1.000
_cell.angle_alpha   90.00
_cell.angle_beta   90.00
_cell.angle_gamma   90.00
#
_symmetry.space_group_name_H-M   'P 1'
#
loop_
_entity.id
_entity.type
_entity.pdbx_description
1 polymer ?
#
loop_
_entity_poly.entity_id
_entity_poly.type
_entity_poly.pdbx_seq_one_letter_code
_entity_poly.pdbx_strand_id
1 'polypeptide(L)'
;MKAALAPAVAAGVKARYPDLDPAAAEWLATGQHGTSSARMFYRLTGVRPNILRDDDDPMSHPLDPDDLRRCRLLLEQAPALQARLGEMRTVSPFWAALVDAWGDLCSTMDAECPAWRDGRGSARKTYDKMHALLERVVAPNSVRASGKSES
;
A
#
# COMPACT_ATOMS: atom_id res chain seq x y z
N MET A 1 28.78 -2.08 -8.99
CA MET A 1 28.70 -0.61 -8.86
C MET A 1 27.30 -0.06 -8.45
N LYS A 2 26.35 -0.85 -7.93
CA LYS A 2 25.02 -0.34 -7.49
C LYS A 2 24.93 0.07 -6.01
N ALA A 3 25.81 -0.41 -5.14
CA ALA A 3 25.68 -0.24 -3.69
C ALA A 3 25.99 1.19 -3.18
N ALA A 4 26.82 1.97 -3.88
CA ALA A 4 27.26 3.29 -3.39
C ALA A 4 26.27 4.44 -3.69
N LEU A 5 25.31 4.23 -4.60
CA LEU A 5 24.38 5.29 -5.02
C LEU A 5 23.17 5.42 -4.07
N ALA A 6 22.69 4.30 -3.51
CA ALA A 6 21.52 4.27 -2.65
C ALA A 6 21.67 5.13 -1.37
N PRO A 7 22.81 5.11 -0.65
CA PRO A 7 22.98 5.94 0.54
C PRO A 7 22.99 7.44 0.23
N ALA A 8 23.58 7.84 -0.90
CA ALA A 8 23.64 9.25 -1.31
C ALA A 8 22.26 9.80 -1.70
N VAL A 9 21.44 9.01 -2.40
CA VAL A 9 20.06 9.41 -2.75
C VAL A 9 19.19 9.49 -1.49
N ALA A 10 19.29 8.52 -0.58
CA ALA A 10 18.56 8.54 0.69
C ALA A 10 18.95 9.75 1.56
N ALA A 11 20.24 10.11 1.61
CA ALA A 11 20.71 11.31 2.29
C ALA A 11 20.11 12.59 1.67
N GLY A 12 20.01 12.67 0.34
CA GLY A 12 19.34 13.77 -0.35
C GLY A 12 17.84 13.87 -0.01
N VAL A 13 17.14 12.74 0.09
CA VAL A 13 15.74 12.69 0.52
C VAL A 13 15.59 13.19 1.96
N LYS A 14 16.44 12.73 2.87
CA LYS A 14 16.43 13.15 4.29
C LYS A 14 16.77 14.63 4.45
N ALA A 15 17.68 15.18 3.63
CA ALA A 15 17.96 16.62 3.62
C ALA A 15 16.74 17.44 3.18
N ARG A 16 15.94 16.92 2.26
CA ARG A 16 14.68 17.56 1.82
C ARG A 16 13.54 17.38 2.83
N TYR A 17 13.50 16.24 3.52
CA TYR A 17 12.46 15.88 4.50
C TYR A 17 13.12 15.49 5.84
N PRO A 18 13.60 16.47 6.64
CA PRO A 18 14.39 16.20 7.84
C PRO A 18 13.64 15.41 8.90
N ASP A 19 12.31 15.49 8.93
CA ASP A 19 11.48 14.79 9.92
C ASP A 19 11.06 13.38 9.48
N LEU A 20 11.31 13.00 8.22
CA LEU A 20 10.93 11.69 7.69
C LEU A 20 11.82 10.60 8.30
N ASP A 21 11.22 9.54 8.85
CA ASP A 21 11.96 8.38 9.37
C ASP A 21 13.05 7.91 8.38
N PRO A 22 14.28 7.59 8.82
CA PRO A 22 15.38 7.23 7.92
C PRO A 22 15.07 6.03 7.01
N ALA A 23 14.36 5.01 7.50
CA ALA A 23 13.96 3.87 6.70
C ALA A 23 12.88 4.23 5.69
N ALA A 24 11.94 5.12 6.06
CA ALA A 24 10.97 5.69 5.13
C ALA A 24 11.65 6.57 4.05
N ALA A 25 12.69 7.33 4.41
CA ALA A 25 13.48 8.11 3.46
C ALA A 25 14.26 7.21 2.48
N GLU A 26 14.81 6.10 2.96
CA GLU A 26 15.46 5.09 2.12
C GLU A 26 14.45 4.42 1.18
N TRP A 27 13.26 4.06 1.67
CA TRP A 27 12.21 3.49 0.81
C TRP A 27 11.80 4.48 -0.28
N LEU A 28 11.65 5.77 0.04
CA LEU A 28 11.33 6.79 -0.93
C LEU A 28 12.43 6.95 -2.01
N ALA A 29 13.69 6.76 -1.62
CA ALA A 29 14.85 6.85 -2.51
C ALA A 29 15.00 5.64 -3.44
N THR A 30 14.87 4.42 -2.92
CA THR A 30 15.30 3.19 -3.61
C THR A 30 14.34 2.01 -3.48
N GLY A 31 13.26 2.17 -2.74
CA GLY A 31 12.25 1.14 -2.53
C GLY A 31 11.50 0.77 -3.81
N GLN A 32 10.79 -0.36 -3.76
CA GLN A 32 9.91 -0.76 -4.86
C GLN A 32 8.58 -0.02 -4.74
N HIS A 33 8.31 0.85 -5.72
CA HIS A 33 7.12 1.69 -5.74
C HIS A 33 6.01 1.13 -6.63
N GLY A 34 4.78 1.41 -6.24
CA GLY A 34 3.57 1.33 -7.06
C GLY A 34 2.57 2.35 -6.52
N THR A 35 1.49 2.63 -7.27
CA THR A 35 0.54 3.67 -6.87
C THR A 35 -0.07 3.41 -5.49
N SER A 36 -0.44 2.15 -5.20
CA SER A 36 -0.98 1.73 -3.91
C SER A 36 -0.01 1.95 -2.74
N SER A 37 1.26 1.54 -2.89
CA SER A 37 2.27 1.73 -1.84
C SER A 37 2.70 3.19 -1.69
N ALA A 38 2.72 3.94 -2.79
CA ALA A 38 2.99 5.38 -2.77
C ALA A 38 1.85 6.18 -2.10
N ARG A 39 0.59 5.77 -2.28
CA ARG A 39 -0.55 6.36 -1.54
C ARG A 39 -0.49 6.04 -0.05
N MET A 40 -0.15 4.80 0.31
CA MET A 40 0.09 4.44 1.71
C MET A 40 1.19 5.32 2.31
N PHE A 41 2.34 5.41 1.64
CA PHE A 41 3.44 6.26 2.08
C PHE A 41 3.02 7.72 2.24
N TYR A 42 2.34 8.29 1.23
CA TYR A 42 1.91 9.68 1.27
C TYR A 42 0.94 9.94 2.42
N ARG A 43 -0.04 9.05 2.65
CA ARG A 43 -0.99 9.18 3.75
C ARG A 43 -0.30 9.16 5.10
N LEU A 44 0.64 8.23 5.31
CA LEU A 44 1.30 8.05 6.60
C LEU A 44 2.37 9.11 6.86
N THR A 45 3.05 9.64 5.85
CA THR A 45 4.19 10.55 6.04
C THR A 45 3.88 12.01 5.72
N GLY A 46 2.82 12.28 4.94
CA GLY A 46 2.57 13.60 4.36
C GLY A 46 3.54 13.97 3.23
N VAL A 47 4.52 13.11 2.91
CA VAL A 47 5.48 13.33 1.83
C VAL A 47 4.98 12.64 0.56
N ARG A 48 4.74 13.42 -0.50
CA ARG A 48 4.22 12.90 -1.78
C ARG A 48 5.35 12.29 -2.63
N PRO A 49 5.33 10.98 -2.94
CA PRO A 49 6.27 10.39 -3.87
C PRO A 49 6.09 10.90 -5.30
N ASN A 50 7.18 11.05 -6.05
CA ASN A 50 7.14 11.55 -7.43
C ASN A 50 6.46 10.61 -8.43
N ILE A 51 6.31 9.32 -8.09
CA ILE A 51 5.58 8.36 -8.92
C ILE A 51 4.08 8.66 -8.96
N LEU A 52 3.55 9.36 -7.95
CA LEU A 52 2.16 9.81 -7.96
C LEU A 52 2.00 10.96 -8.94
N ARG A 53 1.04 10.81 -9.85
CA ARG A 53 0.61 11.83 -10.79
C ARG A 53 -0.60 12.59 -10.23
N ASP A 54 -0.89 13.75 -10.80
CA ASP A 54 -1.99 14.59 -10.33
C ASP A 54 -3.37 14.00 -10.68
N ASP A 55 -3.41 13.20 -11.76
CA ASP A 55 -4.57 12.47 -12.24
C ASP A 55 -4.74 11.06 -11.63
N ASP A 56 -3.81 10.63 -10.77
CA ASP A 56 -3.93 9.34 -10.09
C ASP A 56 -5.11 9.35 -9.09
N ASP A 57 -5.81 8.23 -9.00
CA ASP A 57 -6.88 8.03 -8.03
C ASP A 57 -6.35 8.22 -6.58
N PRO A 58 -6.87 9.19 -5.80
CA PRO A 58 -6.51 9.37 -4.40
C PRO A 58 -6.85 8.18 -3.51
N MET A 59 -7.77 7.32 -3.97
CA MET A 59 -8.24 6.13 -3.28
C MET A 59 -7.57 4.84 -3.77
N SER A 60 -6.51 4.96 -4.59
CA SER A 60 -5.74 3.81 -5.07
C SER A 60 -5.29 2.95 -3.89
N HIS A 61 -5.54 1.65 -4.02
CA HIS A 61 -5.36 0.61 -3.02
C HIS A 61 -4.86 -0.66 -3.71
N PRO A 62 -4.32 -1.63 -2.97
CA PRO A 62 -3.92 -2.91 -3.54
C PRO A 62 -5.08 -3.65 -4.19
N LEU A 63 -4.96 -3.91 -5.50
CA LEU A 63 -5.94 -4.67 -6.27
C LEU A 63 -5.54 -6.14 -6.41
N ASP A 64 -4.25 -6.42 -6.38
CA ASP A 64 -3.69 -7.76 -6.57
C ASP A 64 -2.53 -8.07 -5.59
N PRO A 65 -2.03 -9.32 -5.57
CA PRO A 65 -0.90 -9.69 -4.72
C PRO A 65 0.39 -8.92 -4.99
N ASP A 66 0.61 -8.42 -6.19
CA ASP A 66 1.82 -7.65 -6.54
C ASP A 66 1.76 -6.23 -5.96
N ASP A 67 0.57 -5.61 -5.94
CA ASP A 67 0.32 -4.39 -5.19
C ASP A 67 0.47 -4.60 -3.68
N LEU A 68 -0.13 -5.67 -3.15
CA LEU A 68 -0.03 -6.02 -1.74
C LEU A 68 1.44 -6.21 -1.36
N ARG A 69 2.21 -6.92 -2.18
CA ARG A 69 3.65 -7.10 -2.03
C ARG A 69 4.39 -5.77 -1.89
N ARG A 70 4.16 -4.82 -2.80
CA ARG A 70 4.84 -3.51 -2.74
C ARG A 70 4.48 -2.74 -1.47
N CYS A 71 3.24 -2.85 -0.99
CA CYS A 71 2.84 -2.27 0.29
C CYS A 71 3.49 -2.99 1.48
N ARG A 72 3.59 -4.33 1.45
CA ARG A 72 4.29 -5.11 2.48
C ARG A 72 5.77 -4.76 2.55
N LEU A 73 6.45 -4.63 1.41
CA LEU A 73 7.87 -4.23 1.35
C LEU A 73 8.11 -2.85 1.96
N LEU A 74 7.19 -1.89 1.74
CA LEU A 74 7.22 -0.59 2.40
C LEU A 74 7.17 -0.74 3.94
N LEU A 75 6.23 -1.52 4.45
CA LEU A 75 6.03 -1.69 5.89
C LEU A 75 7.17 -2.48 6.56
N GLU A 76 7.72 -3.49 5.88
CA GLU A 76 8.89 -4.23 6.35
C GLU A 76 10.14 -3.35 6.41
N GLN A 77 10.32 -2.48 5.41
CA GLN A 77 11.45 -1.56 5.37
C GLN A 77 11.31 -0.44 6.41
N ALA A 78 10.09 0.08 6.62
CA ALA A 78 9.80 1.16 7.56
C ALA A 78 8.78 0.74 8.65
N PRO A 79 9.21 0.01 9.70
CA PRO A 79 8.31 -0.50 10.74
C PRO A 79 7.53 0.60 11.49
N ALA A 80 8.06 1.83 11.56
CA ALA A 80 7.35 2.97 12.11
C ALA A 80 6.03 3.27 11.37
N LEU A 81 5.98 2.98 10.06
CA LEU A 81 4.76 3.11 9.26
C LEU A 81 3.82 1.91 9.47
N GLN A 82 4.36 0.71 9.75
CA GLN A 82 3.55 -0.47 10.06
C GLN A 82 2.71 -0.24 11.32
N ALA A 83 3.29 0.38 12.35
CA ALA A 83 2.56 0.76 13.57
C ALA A 83 1.37 1.70 13.30
N ARG A 84 1.40 2.41 12.16
CA ARG A 84 0.40 3.40 11.73
C ARG A 84 -0.52 2.88 10.63
N LEU A 85 -0.42 1.60 10.24
CA LEU A 85 -1.24 1.01 9.18
C LEU A 85 -2.75 1.22 9.40
N GLY A 86 -3.20 1.28 10.66
CA GLY A 86 -4.59 1.58 11.01
C GLY A 86 -5.13 2.90 10.43
N GLU A 87 -4.28 3.90 10.21
CA GLU A 87 -4.68 5.19 9.61
C GLU A 87 -5.19 5.04 8.18
N MET A 88 -4.77 4.00 7.46
CA MET A 88 -5.20 3.75 6.08
C MET A 88 -6.70 3.47 5.98
N ARG A 89 -7.34 2.98 7.04
CA ARG A 89 -8.80 2.77 7.10
C ARG A 89 -9.61 4.02 6.73
N THR A 90 -9.05 5.19 6.99
CA THR A 90 -9.69 6.49 6.74
C THR A 90 -9.58 6.96 5.30
N VAL A 91 -8.77 6.29 4.46
CA VAL A 91 -8.59 6.67 3.06
C VAL A 91 -9.82 6.30 2.25
N SER A 92 -10.26 5.04 2.33
CA SER A 92 -11.43 4.55 1.60
C SER A 92 -12.03 3.31 2.26
N PRO A 93 -13.29 2.96 1.94
CA PRO A 93 -13.88 1.69 2.36
C PRO A 93 -13.06 0.46 1.92
N PHE A 94 -12.39 0.55 0.76
CA PHE A 94 -11.49 -0.51 0.27
C PHE A 94 -10.26 -0.66 1.16
N TRP A 95 -9.60 0.44 1.53
CA TRP A 95 -8.50 0.40 2.48
C TRP A 95 -8.94 -0.09 3.86
N ALA A 96 -10.13 0.29 4.33
CA ALA A 96 -10.67 -0.23 5.58
C ALA A 96 -10.75 -1.77 5.56
N ALA A 97 -11.36 -2.34 4.51
CA ALA A 97 -11.47 -3.79 4.34
C ALA A 97 -10.10 -4.49 4.25
N LEU A 98 -9.15 -3.91 3.51
CA LEU A 98 -7.79 -4.46 3.39
C LEU A 98 -7.02 -4.41 4.71
N VAL A 99 -7.13 -3.32 5.48
CA VAL A 99 -6.46 -3.20 6.79
C VAL A 99 -7.07 -4.16 7.80
N ASP A 100 -8.39 -4.36 7.78
CA ASP A 100 -9.07 -5.36 8.62
C ASP A 100 -8.57 -6.78 8.37
N ALA A 101 -8.35 -7.13 7.11
CA ALA A 101 -7.91 -8.45 6.71
C ALA A 101 -6.37 -8.57 6.58
N TRP A 102 -5.60 -7.54 6.95
CA TRP A 102 -4.19 -7.43 6.57
C TRP A 102 -3.34 -8.62 7.02
N GLY A 103 -3.43 -8.99 8.30
CA GLY A 103 -2.66 -10.11 8.84
C GLY A 103 -2.99 -11.42 8.15
N ASP A 104 -4.26 -11.65 7.87
CA ASP A 104 -4.76 -12.86 7.22
C ASP A 104 -4.37 -12.92 5.72
N LEU A 105 -4.36 -11.77 5.02
CA LEU A 105 -3.80 -11.63 3.68
C LEU A 105 -2.29 -11.94 3.66
N CYS A 106 -1.53 -11.38 4.60
CA CYS A 106 -0.10 -11.64 4.73
C CYS A 106 0.18 -13.13 4.98
N SER A 107 -0.51 -13.75 5.93
CA SER A 107 -0.33 -15.19 6.23
C SER A 107 -0.72 -16.08 5.05
N THR A 108 -1.79 -15.72 4.32
CA THR A 108 -2.20 -16.46 3.11
C THR A 108 -1.11 -16.39 2.03
N MET A 109 -0.58 -15.19 1.79
CA MET A 109 0.48 -14.96 0.82
C MET A 109 1.80 -15.64 1.22
N ASP A 110 2.15 -15.63 2.51
CA ASP A 110 3.36 -16.28 3.02
C ASP A 110 3.31 -17.80 2.83
N ALA A 111 2.14 -18.42 3.06
CA ALA A 111 1.94 -19.85 2.87
C ALA A 111 1.91 -20.24 1.39
N GLU A 112 1.29 -19.42 0.54
CA GLU A 112 1.10 -19.72 -0.89
C GLU A 112 2.34 -19.39 -1.73
N CYS A 113 3.05 -18.31 -1.38
CA CYS A 113 4.14 -17.75 -2.15
C CYS A 113 5.33 -17.37 -1.23
N PRO A 114 6.08 -18.33 -0.67
CA PRO A 114 7.16 -18.01 0.29
C PRO A 114 8.26 -17.09 -0.29
N ALA A 115 8.46 -17.10 -1.61
CA ALA A 115 9.41 -16.27 -2.34
C ALA A 115 8.83 -14.92 -2.79
N TRP A 116 7.68 -14.50 -2.24
CA TRP A 116 7.01 -13.28 -2.69
C TRP A 116 7.90 -12.03 -2.60
N ARG A 117 8.84 -11.95 -1.66
CA ARG A 117 9.77 -10.80 -1.54
C ARG A 117 10.59 -10.58 -2.81
N ASP A 118 10.91 -11.65 -3.53
CA ASP A 118 11.65 -11.61 -4.79
C ASP A 118 10.77 -11.29 -6.00
N GLY A 119 9.45 -11.17 -5.81
CA GLY A 119 8.49 -11.00 -6.91
C GLY A 119 8.32 -12.26 -7.75
N ARG A 120 8.55 -13.43 -7.15
CA ARG A 120 8.46 -14.74 -7.82
C ARG A 120 7.36 -15.58 -7.20
N GLY A 121 6.71 -16.37 -8.04
CA GLY A 121 5.64 -17.30 -7.66
C GLY A 121 4.27 -16.81 -8.10
N SER A 122 3.23 -17.47 -7.58
CA SER A 122 1.84 -17.13 -7.84
C SER A 122 1.08 -17.16 -6.51
N ALA A 123 0.18 -16.21 -6.32
CA ALA A 123 -0.58 -16.04 -5.09
C ALA A 123 -2.09 -15.99 -5.39
N ARG A 124 -2.63 -17.06 -6.02
CA ARG A 124 -4.02 -17.13 -6.48
C ARG A 124 -5.02 -17.05 -5.32
N LYS A 125 -4.82 -17.78 -4.23
CA LYS A 125 -5.68 -17.73 -3.05
C LYS A 125 -5.65 -16.34 -2.41
N THR A 126 -4.48 -15.71 -2.41
CA THR A 126 -4.34 -14.32 -1.95
C THR A 126 -5.14 -13.38 -2.83
N TYR A 127 -5.04 -13.52 -4.16
CA TYR A 127 -5.81 -12.75 -5.14
C TYR A 127 -7.33 -12.93 -4.94
N ASP A 128 -7.81 -14.18 -4.88
CA ASP A 128 -9.24 -14.49 -4.72
C ASP A 128 -9.80 -13.88 -3.43
N LYS A 129 -9.00 -13.90 -2.35
CA LYS A 129 -9.36 -13.31 -1.06
C LYS A 129 -9.41 -11.79 -1.11
N MET A 130 -8.44 -11.14 -1.75
CA MET A 130 -8.48 -9.70 -1.97
C MET A 130 -9.71 -9.31 -2.78
N HIS A 131 -9.96 -9.99 -3.90
CA HIS A 131 -11.14 -9.74 -4.73
C HIS A 131 -12.45 -9.90 -3.96
N ALA A 132 -12.61 -10.98 -3.18
CA ALA A 132 -13.80 -11.18 -2.36
C ALA A 132 -14.01 -10.04 -1.33
N LEU A 133 -12.94 -9.47 -0.77
CA LEU A 133 -13.03 -8.31 0.13
C LEU A 133 -13.47 -7.05 -0.63
N LEU A 134 -12.88 -6.77 -1.78
CA LEU A 134 -13.17 -5.57 -2.57
C LEU A 134 -14.58 -5.64 -3.18
N GLU A 135 -15.03 -6.80 -3.65
CA GLU A 135 -16.39 -7.01 -4.14
C GLU A 135 -17.44 -6.77 -3.05
N ARG A 136 -17.15 -7.19 -1.81
CA ARG A 136 -17.99 -6.90 -0.63
C ARG A 136 -18.03 -5.43 -0.25
N VAL A 137 -17.13 -4.59 -0.75
CA VAL A 137 -17.21 -3.13 -0.58
C VAL A 137 -18.08 -2.50 -1.67
N VAL A 138 -18.02 -3.03 -2.90
CA VAL A 138 -18.85 -2.59 -4.02
C VAL A 138 -20.32 -2.98 -3.82
N ALA A 139 -20.60 -4.23 -3.46
CA ALA A 139 -21.95 -4.78 -3.33
C ALA A 139 -22.89 -4.09 -2.31
N PRO A 140 -22.46 -3.62 -1.12
CA PRO A 140 -23.32 -2.88 -0.19
C PRO A 140 -23.47 -1.40 -0.56
N ASN A 141 -22.54 -0.83 -1.33
CA ASN A 141 -22.62 0.58 -1.76
C ASN A 141 -23.59 0.79 -2.94
N SER A 142 -23.97 -0.27 -3.67
CA SER A 142 -24.93 -0.19 -4.78
C SER A 142 -26.40 -0.13 -4.32
N VAL A 143 -26.73 -0.56 -3.10
CA VAL A 143 -28.11 -0.56 -2.58
C VAL A 143 -28.53 0.82 -2.04
N ARG A 144 -27.58 1.68 -1.65
CA ARG A 144 -27.88 3.03 -1.11
C ARG A 144 -28.12 4.11 -2.18
N ALA A 145 -27.84 3.84 -3.45
CA ALA A 145 -28.00 4.81 -4.54
C ALA A 145 -29.44 4.89 -5.12
N SER A 146 -30.37 4.06 -4.65
CA SER A 146 -31.71 3.93 -5.26
C SER A 146 -32.86 4.53 -4.42
N GLY A 147 -32.56 5.24 -3.34
CA GLY A 147 -33.58 5.94 -2.54
C GLY A 147 -34.01 7.24 -3.21
N LYS A 148 -34.88 7.16 -4.22
CA LYS A 148 -35.61 8.33 -4.75
C LYS A 148 -36.39 8.99 -3.61
N SER A 149 -36.20 10.30 -3.47
CA SER A 149 -37.10 11.20 -2.77
C SER A 149 -38.46 11.18 -3.46
N GLU A 150 -39.50 10.70 -2.79
CA GLU A 150 -40.88 11.06 -3.14
C GLU A 150 -41.26 12.27 -2.28
N SER A 151 -41.70 13.33 -2.98
CA SER A 151 -42.32 14.54 -2.43
C SER A 151 -43.81 14.32 -2.22
#